data_AF-A0A949XVE1-F1
#
_entry.id   AF-A0A949XVE1-F1
#
_cell.length_a   1.000
_cell.length_b   1.000
_cell.length_c   1.000
_cell.angle_alpha   90.00
_cell.angle_beta   90.00
_cell.angle_gamma   90.00
#
_symmetry.space_group_name_H-M   'P 1'
#
loop_
_entity.id
_entity.type
_entity.pdbx_description
1 polymer ?
#
loop_
_entity_poly.entity_id
_entity_poly.type
_entity_poly.pdbx_seq_one_letter_code
_entity_poly.pdbx_strand_id
1 'polypeptide(L)' 'MDAPFLSPEQDAEAERLFQTLRPTLEAELRQITRLLASKPDDKLLGTTEFEVRDLVHRIGAKAIETARNERKKGATRAPA' A
#
# COMPACT_ATOMS: atom_id res chain seq x y z
N MET A 1 -5.58 -13.88 11.16
CA MET A 1 -4.67 -14.11 10.02
C MET A 1 -3.29 -14.17 10.62
N ASP A 2 -2.69 -15.36 10.70
CA ASP A 2 -1.32 -15.50 11.17
C ASP A 2 -0.37 -14.97 10.08
N ALA A 3 0.66 -14.24 10.48
CA ALA A 3 1.66 -13.75 9.53
C ALA A 3 2.35 -14.96 8.87
N PRO A 4 2.59 -14.93 7.56
CA PRO A 4 3.29 -16.03 6.88
C PRO A 4 4.69 -16.19 7.45
N PHE A 5 5.15 -17.43 7.64
CA PHE A 5 6.56 -17.70 7.92
C PHE A 5 7.36 -17.41 6.64
N LEU A 6 8.25 -16.43 6.70
CA LEU A 6 9.07 -15.99 5.57
C LEU A 6 10.49 -16.57 5.67
N SER A 7 11.06 -16.92 4.52
CA SER A 7 12.51 -17.15 4.44
C SER A 7 13.26 -15.83 4.61
N PRO A 8 14.57 -15.85 4.96
CA PRO A 8 15.37 -14.62 5.05
C PRO A 8 15.35 -13.76 3.78
N GLU A 9 15.28 -14.40 2.61
CA GLU A 9 15.19 -13.70 1.32
C GLU A 9 13.82 -13.04 1.12
N GLN A 10 12.74 -13.73 1.52
CA GLN A 10 11.38 -13.20 1.47
C GLN A 10 11.18 -12.05 2.46
N ASP A 11 11.76 -12.13 3.65
CA ASP A 11 11.78 -11.01 4.61
C ASP A 11 12.52 -9.80 4.05
N ALA A 12 13.68 -10.01 3.42
CA ALA A 12 14.40 -8.93 2.77
C ALA A 12 13.63 -8.31 1.59
N GLU A 13 12.87 -9.11 0.83
CA GLU A 13 11.95 -8.60 -0.21
C GLU A 13 10.80 -7.80 0.41
N ALA A 14 10.18 -8.31 1.48
CA ALA A 14 9.10 -7.63 2.18
C ALA A 14 9.55 -6.25 2.70
N GLU A 15 10.74 -6.16 3.30
CA GLU A 15 11.30 -4.90 3.78
C GLU A 15 11.58 -3.92 2.63
N ARG A 16 12.16 -4.39 1.51
CA ARG A 16 12.37 -3.54 0.33
C ARG A 16 11.05 -3.00 -0.22
N LEU A 17 10.04 -3.87 -0.39
CA LEU A 17 8.71 -3.48 -0.82
C LEU A 17 8.09 -2.46 0.13
N PHE A 18 8.21 -2.66 1.44
CA PHE A 18 7.73 -1.72 2.44
C PHE A 18 8.38 -0.34 2.28
N GLN A 19 9.71 -0.28 2.17
CA GLN A 19 10.43 0.98 2.00
C GLN A 19 10.07 1.68 0.68
N THR A 20 9.91 0.95 -0.42
CA THR A 20 9.47 1.49 -1.71
C THR A 20 8.05 2.05 -1.64
N LEU A 21 7.15 1.35 -0.95
CA LEU A 21 5.74 1.71 -0.87
C LEU A 21 5.44 2.83 0.14
N ARG A 22 6.21 2.92 1.22
CA ARG A 22 5.94 3.82 2.37
C ARG A 22 5.64 5.27 1.95
N PRO A 23 6.44 5.95 1.10
CA PRO A 23 6.16 7.34 0.72
C PRO A 23 4.82 7.50 0.00
N THR A 24 4.46 6.52 -0.83
CA THR A 24 3.18 6.50 -1.57
C THR A 24 2.01 6.30 -0.62
N LEU A 25 2.12 5.36 0.33
CA LEU A 25 1.08 5.16 1.34
C LEU A 25 0.92 6.38 2.24
N GLU A 26 2.02 7.05 2.60
CA GLU A 26 1.96 8.25 3.42
C GLU A 26 1.18 9.38 2.72
N ALA A 27 1.35 9.56 1.42
CA ALA A 27 0.60 10.54 0.65
C ALA A 27 -0.92 10.24 0.62
N GLU A 28 -1.30 8.99 0.39
CA GLU A 28 -2.71 8.57 0.39
C GLU A 28 -3.32 8.65 1.80
N LEU A 29 -2.56 8.25 2.82
CA LEU A 29 -2.98 8.36 4.22
C LEU A 29 -3.23 9.83 4.61
N ARG A 30 -2.37 10.77 4.17
CA ARG A 30 -2.60 12.20 4.36
C ARG A 30 -3.87 12.69 3.68
N GLN A 31 -4.27 12.10 2.55
CA GLN A 31 -5.54 12.42 1.89
C GLN A 31 -6.73 11.89 2.70
N ILE A 32 -6.67 10.66 3.18
CA ILE A 32 -7.70 10.06 4.05
C ILE A 32 -7.89 10.90 5.32
N THR A 33 -6.80 11.23 6.02
CA THR A 33 -6.91 11.97 7.28
C THR A 33 -7.43 13.39 7.11
N ARG A 34 -7.07 14.08 6.01
CA ARG A 34 -7.65 15.38 5.66
C ARG A 34 -9.13 15.28 5.32
N LEU A 35 -9.54 14.26 4.57
CA LEU A 35 -10.94 14.02 4.26
C LEU A 35 -11.74 13.83 5.55
N LEU A 36 -11.30 12.93 6.44
CA LEU A 36 -11.98 12.65 7.69
C LEU A 36 -12.05 13.89 8.60
N ALA A 37 -10.96 14.64 8.74
CA ALA A 37 -10.94 15.88 9.52
C ALA A 37 -11.84 17.00 8.95
N SER A 38 -12.22 16.91 7.67
CA SER A 38 -13.10 17.89 7.02
C SER A 38 -14.60 17.62 7.22
N LYS A 39 -14.96 16.47 7.81
CA LYS A 39 -16.36 16.04 7.97
C LYS A 39 -16.77 16.14 9.45
N PRO A 40 -18.01 16.57 9.73
CA PRO A 40 -18.59 16.38 11.06
C PRO A 40 -18.85 14.89 11.33
N ASP A 41 -18.96 14.52 12.60
CA ASP A 41 -19.07 13.12 13.04
C ASP A 41 -20.24 12.37 12.40
N ASP A 42 -21.38 13.03 12.19
CA ASP A 42 -22.58 12.47 11.56
C ASP A 42 -22.43 12.21 10.04
N LYS A 43 -21.31 12.63 9.44
CA LYS A 43 -20.97 12.45 8.03
C LYS A 43 -19.77 11.54 7.80
N LEU A 44 -19.25 10.87 8.82
CA LEU A 44 -18.13 9.93 8.65
C LEU A 44 -18.53 8.65 7.90
N LEU A 45 -19.79 8.24 8.01
CA LEU A 45 -20.33 7.04 7.36
C LEU A 45 -21.15 7.38 6.10
N GLY A 46 -21.44 6.38 5.27
CA GLY A 46 -22.09 6.57 3.98
C GLY A 46 -21.10 7.07 2.94
N THR A 47 -21.33 8.25 2.34
CA THR A 47 -20.48 8.77 1.25
C THR A 47 -19.00 8.84 1.64
N THR A 48 -18.69 9.40 2.82
CA THR A 48 -17.30 9.53 3.29
C THR A 48 -16.63 8.18 3.49
N GLU A 49 -17.35 7.17 4.00
CA GLU A 49 -16.83 5.81 4.16
C GLU A 49 -16.45 5.21 2.80
N PHE A 50 -17.28 5.40 1.77
CA PHE A 50 -16.97 4.92 0.42
C PHE A 50 -15.78 5.66 -0.20
N GLU A 51 -15.66 6.98 0.00
CA GLU A 51 -14.48 7.74 -0.43
C GLU A 51 -13.19 7.22 0.22
N VAL A 52 -13.24 6.88 1.52
CA VAL A 52 -12.11 6.25 2.23
C VAL A 52 -11.80 4.86 1.67
N ARG A 53 -12.82 4.04 1.38
CA ARG A 53 -12.61 2.73 0.77
C ARG A 53 -11.95 2.83 -0.61
N ASP A 54 -12.36 3.78 -1.44
CA ASP A 54 -11.74 4.02 -2.73
C ASP A 54 -10.26 4.43 -2.59
N LEU A 55 -9.95 5.28 -1.61
CA LEU A 55 -8.56 5.63 -1.27
C LEU A 55 -7.75 4.40 -0.86
N VAL A 56 -8.30 3.52 -0.01
CA VAL A 56 -7.65 2.27 0.41
C VAL A 56 -7.46 1.31 -0.77
N HIS A 57 -8.44 1.19 -1.66
CA HIS A 57 -8.30 0.37 -2.86
C HIS A 57 -7.19 0.89 -3.79
N ARG A 58 -7.04 2.22 -3.92
CA ARG A 58 -5.89 2.80 -4.66
C ARG A 58 -4.55 2.42 -4.05
N ILE A 59 -4.44 2.40 -2.72
CA ILE A 59 -3.24 1.91 -2.02
C ILE A 59 -2.96 0.44 -2.40
N GLY A 60 -3.98 -0.42 -2.33
CA GLY A 60 -3.85 -1.84 -2.67
C GLY A 60 -3.41 -2.06 -4.12
N ALA A 61 -3.98 -1.32 -5.06
CA ALA A 61 -3.59 -1.38 -6.48
C ALA A 61 -2.12 -1.01 -6.69
N LYS A 62 -1.65 0.08 -6.07
CA LYS A 62 -0.24 0.52 -6.14
C LYS A 62 0.72 -0.47 -5.50
N ALA A 63 0.32 -1.14 -4.41
CA ALA A 63 1.11 -2.19 -3.77
C ALA A 63 1.36 -3.37 -4.72
N ILE A 64 0.32 -3.85 -5.39
CA ILE A 64 0.40 -4.95 -6.38
C ILE A 64 1.27 -4.53 -7.57
N GLU A 65 1.05 -3.33 -8.10
CA GLU A 65 1.82 -2.80 -9.23
C GLU A 65 3.33 -2.70 -8.89
N THR A 66 3.65 -2.17 -7.71
CA THR A 66 5.03 -2.03 -7.24
C THR A 66 5.71 -3.39 -7.09
N ALA A 67 5.05 -4.35 -6.42
CA ALA A 67 5.58 -5.71 -6.28
C ALA A 67 5.85 -6.38 -7.63
N ARG A 68 4.93 -6.22 -8.59
CA ARG A 68 5.12 -6.72 -9.95
C ARG A 68 6.32 -6.05 -10.64
N ASN A 69 6.48 -4.75 -10.47
CA ASN A 69 7.57 -3.98 -11.10
C ASN A 69 8.94 -4.34 -10.50
N GLU A 70 9.05 -4.55 -9.19
CA GLU A 70 10.30 -5.00 -8.56
C GLU A 70 10.71 -6.41 -9.00
N ARG A 71 9.76 -7.36 -9.06
CA ARG A 71 10.03 -8.72 -9.53
C ARG A 71 10.50 -8.76 -10.99
N LYS A 72 9.91 -7.92 -11.85
CA LYS A 72 10.39 -7.74 -13.23
C LYS A 72 11.84 -7.25 -13.28
N LYS A 73 12.22 -6.29 -12.43
CA LYS A 73 13.61 -5.80 -12.34
C LYS A 73 14.57 -6.89 -11.84
N GLY A 74 14.13 -7.74 -10.91
CA GLY A 74 14.89 -8.89 -10.43
C GLY A 74 15.14 -9.95 -11.50
N ALA A 75 14.15 -10.23 -12.36
CA ALA A 75 14.27 -11.20 -13.44
C ALA A 75 15.36 -10.84 -14.47
N THR A 76 15.62 -9.55 -14.69
CA THR A 76 16.70 -9.06 -15.58
C THR A 76 18.12 -9.12 -14.97
N ARG A 77 18.28 -9.56 -13.72
CA ARG A 77 19.59 -9.62 -13.02
C ARG A 77 20.10 -11.04 -12.77
N ALA A 78 19.42 -12.09 -13.24
CA ALA A 78 19.97 -13.44 -13.21
C ALA A 78 21.14 -13.54 -14.21
N PRO A 79 22.31 -14.08 -13.83
CA PRO A 79 23.48 -14.11 -14.70
C PRO A 79 23.31 -15.13 -15.84
N ALA A 80 23.91 -14.80 -16.98
CA ALA A 80 24.21 -15.74 -18.06
C ALA A 80 25.39 -16.64 -17.69
#